data_AF-A0A0E0CBW0-F1
#
_entry.id   AF-A0A0E0CBW0-F1
#
_cell.length_a   1.000
_cell.length_b   1.000
_cell.length_c   1.000
_cell.angle_alpha   90.00
_cell.angle_beta   90.00
_cell.angle_gamma   90.00
#
_symmetry.space_group_name_H-M   'P 1'
#
loop_
_entity.id
_entity.type
_entity.pdbx_description
1 polymer ?
#
loop_
_entity_poly.entity_id
_entity_poly.type
_entity_poly.pdbx_seq_one_letter_code
_entity_poly.pdbx_strand_id
1 'polypeptide(L)'
;MKCACVRECVCISLIAYQMAASSLDAEAAAAGQQDKAGSGSYTTAATAHQIDTDSWQQVGVLLVVGFNCAYVLSFSNLMMAPLGWGWGIACLLFIGAASWYANWLLAGLHVIDGQRFIRYRDLMGFVFGRKMYYITWFLQFITLILGNMGFILLGGRALKAIHAEFSSSHSPARLQWFIAATGFVYFAFAYFVPTISAMRNWLATSAALTVAYDVALIVILIKDGKSNKQKDYNVHGTQAEKVFGAFGAIAAILVCNTSGLLPEIQSTLRKPVVSNMRRALLLQYTAGAAVYYGISVAGYWAYGAAVSEYLPGQLSGPSWATVLINATAFLQSIVSQHVHISYTTFFSSSPLMA
;
A
#
# COMPACT_ATOMS: atom_id res chain seq x y z
N MET A 1 -2.29 -4.60 25.87
CA MET A 1 -3.36 -4.18 24.93
C MET A 1 -2.90 -4.17 23.46
N LYS A 2 -1.67 -3.73 23.12
CA LYS A 2 -1.10 -3.79 21.75
C LYS A 2 -1.01 -5.22 21.16
N CYS A 3 -0.70 -6.25 21.95
CA CYS A 3 -0.60 -7.64 21.47
C CYS A 3 -1.95 -8.33 21.15
N ALA A 4 -3.07 -7.92 21.75
CA ALA A 4 -4.37 -8.54 21.51
C ALA A 4 -4.96 -8.10 20.15
N CYS A 5 -4.83 -6.82 19.82
CA CYS A 5 -5.26 -6.27 18.52
C CYS A 5 -4.46 -6.85 17.34
N VAL A 6 -3.16 -7.10 17.53
CA VAL A 6 -2.32 -7.77 16.53
C VAL A 6 -2.76 -9.21 16.31
N ARG A 7 -3.09 -9.94 17.39
CA ARG A 7 -3.56 -11.33 17.32
C ARG A 7 -4.92 -11.46 16.61
N GLU A 8 -5.83 -10.54 16.87
CA GLU A 8 -7.15 -10.48 16.21
C GLU A 8 -7.06 -10.10 14.73
N CYS A 9 -6.25 -9.09 14.37
CA CYS A 9 -6.01 -8.74 12.96
C CYS A 9 -5.33 -9.87 12.18
N VAL A 10 -4.40 -10.61 12.80
CA VAL A 10 -3.75 -11.78 12.18
C VAL A 10 -4.75 -12.92 11.97
N CYS A 11 -5.65 -13.18 12.94
CA CYS A 11 -6.74 -14.15 12.78
C CYS A 11 -7.71 -13.78 11.65
N ILE A 12 -8.12 -12.50 11.54
CA ILE A 12 -9.03 -12.05 10.48
C ILE A 12 -8.38 -12.20 9.09
N SER A 13 -7.09 -11.85 8.96
CA SER A 13 -6.34 -12.06 7.71
C SER A 13 -6.15 -13.54 7.35
N LEU A 14 -5.92 -14.41 8.34
CA LEU A 14 -5.85 -15.87 8.15
C LEU A 14 -7.20 -16.48 7.77
N ILE A 15 -8.30 -16.00 8.34
CA ILE A 15 -9.66 -16.44 8.02
C ILE A 15 -10.06 -15.97 6.61
N ALA A 16 -9.74 -14.73 6.24
CA ALA A 16 -9.94 -14.23 4.88
C ALA A 16 -9.12 -15.02 3.85
N TYR A 17 -7.89 -15.42 4.20
CA TYR A 17 -7.05 -16.30 3.39
C TYR A 17 -7.66 -17.70 3.21
N GLN A 18 -8.15 -18.31 4.29
CA GLN A 18 -8.74 -19.65 4.26
C GLN A 18 -10.04 -19.72 3.44
N MET A 19 -10.82 -18.62 3.43
CA MET A 19 -12.04 -18.51 2.64
C MET A 19 -11.80 -18.11 1.18
N ALA A 20 -10.76 -17.33 0.89
CA ALA A 20 -10.34 -17.06 -0.50
C ALA A 20 -9.77 -18.32 -1.17
N ALA A 21 -9.08 -19.18 -0.40
CA ALA A 21 -8.63 -20.48 -0.87
C ALA A 21 -9.80 -21.40 -1.24
N SER A 22 -10.87 -21.45 -0.42
CA SER A 22 -12.03 -22.31 -0.71
C SER A 22 -12.87 -21.82 -1.90
N SER A 23 -12.93 -20.52 -2.18
CA SER A 23 -13.58 -20.00 -3.39
C SER A 23 -12.78 -20.34 -4.66
N LEU A 24 -11.45 -20.38 -4.58
CA LEU A 24 -10.59 -20.76 -5.70
C LEU A 24 -10.63 -22.27 -5.98
N ASP A 25 -10.74 -23.11 -4.94
CA ASP A 25 -10.95 -24.56 -5.11
C ASP A 25 -12.29 -24.86 -5.79
N ALA A 26 -13.33 -24.05 -5.52
CA ALA A 26 -14.63 -24.16 -6.18
C ALA A 26 -14.58 -23.74 -7.66
N GLU A 27 -13.77 -22.73 -8.01
CA GLU A 27 -13.56 -22.29 -9.39
C GLU A 27 -12.66 -23.26 -10.19
N ALA A 28 -11.63 -23.83 -9.56
CA ALA A 28 -10.78 -24.86 -10.14
C ALA A 28 -11.56 -26.16 -10.42
N ALA A 29 -12.50 -26.52 -9.55
CA ALA A 29 -13.41 -27.64 -9.77
C ALA A 29 -14.36 -27.39 -10.96
N ALA A 30 -14.77 -26.14 -11.19
CA ALA A 30 -15.61 -25.78 -12.33
C ALA A 30 -14.84 -25.75 -13.66
N ALA A 31 -13.55 -25.40 -13.65
CA ALA A 31 -12.70 -25.37 -14.84
C ALA A 31 -12.25 -26.77 -15.32
N GLY A 32 -12.26 -27.78 -14.44
CA GLY A 32 -11.86 -29.16 -14.78
C GLY A 32 -12.78 -29.92 -15.73
N GLN A 33 -13.88 -29.30 -16.18
CA GLN A 33 -14.90 -29.96 -17.01
C GLN A 33 -14.88 -29.53 -18.49
N GLN A 34 -14.02 -28.56 -18.86
CA GLN A 34 -13.80 -28.13 -20.23
C GLN A 34 -12.30 -28.11 -20.54
N ASP A 35 -11.76 -29.24 -21.02
CA ASP A 35 -10.75 -29.26 -22.10
C ASP A 35 -10.29 -30.69 -22.41
N LYS A 36 -10.91 -31.28 -23.44
CA LYS A 36 -10.30 -32.33 -24.28
C LYS A 36 -10.18 -31.76 -25.69
N ALA A 37 -8.98 -31.31 -26.09
CA ALA A 37 -8.38 -31.52 -27.42
C ALA A 37 -7.12 -30.68 -27.65
N GLY A 38 -5.97 -31.37 -27.75
CA GLY A 38 -4.91 -31.20 -28.75
C GLY A 38 -4.30 -29.83 -29.07
N SER A 39 -3.04 -29.64 -28.66
CA SER A 39 -1.86 -29.36 -29.53
C SER A 39 -0.91 -28.29 -28.97
N GLY A 40 0.27 -28.76 -28.55
CA GLY A 40 1.55 -28.06 -28.40
C GLY A 40 1.58 -26.54 -28.16
N SER A 41 1.60 -26.12 -26.90
CA SER A 41 2.20 -24.84 -26.49
C SER A 41 2.56 -24.86 -25.01
N TYR A 42 3.73 -24.32 -24.71
CA TYR A 42 4.42 -24.18 -23.43
C TYR A 42 3.50 -24.19 -22.20
N THR A 43 3.77 -25.10 -21.26
CA THR A 43 3.12 -25.20 -19.95
C THR A 43 3.36 -23.95 -19.11
N THR A 44 2.62 -22.90 -19.41
CA THR A 44 2.28 -21.84 -18.48
C THR A 44 1.20 -22.45 -17.59
N ALA A 45 1.56 -22.83 -16.36
CA ALA A 45 0.55 -23.17 -15.38
C ALA A 45 -0.45 -22.00 -15.32
N ALA A 46 -1.72 -22.30 -15.59
CA ALA A 46 -2.81 -21.34 -15.67
C ALA A 46 -2.74 -20.42 -14.45
N THR A 47 -2.26 -19.21 -14.68
CA THR A 47 -2.25 -18.16 -13.66
C THR A 47 -3.57 -17.43 -13.83
N ALA A 48 -4.27 -17.15 -12.73
CA ALA A 48 -5.59 -16.49 -12.72
C ALA A 48 -5.60 -15.04 -13.29
N HIS A 49 -4.52 -14.63 -13.97
CA HIS A 49 -4.31 -13.31 -14.55
C HIS A 49 -4.26 -13.38 -16.07
N GLN A 50 -4.91 -12.40 -16.72
CA GLN A 50 -4.58 -12.07 -18.11
C GLN A 50 -3.20 -11.42 -18.13
N ILE A 51 -2.23 -12.11 -18.74
CA ILE A 51 -0.87 -11.63 -18.94
C ILE A 51 -0.84 -10.78 -20.22
N ASP A 52 -0.04 -9.71 -20.23
CA ASP A 52 0.20 -8.82 -21.39
C ASP A 52 -0.98 -7.95 -21.88
N THR A 53 -1.99 -7.68 -21.05
CA THR A 53 -3.15 -6.87 -21.44
C THR A 53 -3.08 -5.41 -21.02
N ASP A 54 -2.41 -5.11 -19.91
CA ASP A 54 -2.60 -3.83 -19.23
C ASP A 54 -1.76 -2.71 -19.85
N SER A 55 -2.35 -1.52 -19.93
CA SER A 55 -1.65 -0.34 -20.42
C SER A 55 -0.69 0.23 -19.37
N TRP A 56 0.41 0.85 -19.81
CA TRP A 56 1.36 1.49 -18.90
C TRP A 56 0.72 2.62 -18.07
N GLN A 57 -0.33 3.26 -18.60
CA GLN A 57 -1.07 4.32 -17.90
C GLN A 57 -1.86 3.74 -16.73
N GLN A 58 -2.56 2.62 -16.93
CA GLN A 58 -3.30 1.93 -15.87
C GLN A 58 -2.36 1.47 -14.76
N VAL A 59 -1.24 0.83 -15.13
CA VAL A 59 -0.22 0.41 -14.15
C VAL A 59 0.44 1.61 -13.49
N GLY A 60 0.69 2.69 -14.23
CA GLY A 60 1.21 3.94 -13.67
C GLY A 60 0.27 4.53 -12.62
N VAL A 61 -1.03 4.61 -12.91
CA VAL A 61 -2.05 5.05 -11.94
C VAL A 61 -2.13 4.08 -10.76
N LEU A 62 -2.07 2.78 -11.00
CA LEU A 62 -2.01 1.76 -9.94
C LEU A 62 -0.84 1.99 -8.99
N LEU A 63 0.35 2.25 -9.52
CA LEU A 63 1.53 2.55 -8.72
C LEU A 63 1.36 3.86 -7.93
N VAL A 64 0.87 4.92 -8.58
CA VAL A 64 0.65 6.25 -7.95
C VAL A 64 -0.37 6.18 -6.83
N VAL A 65 -1.50 5.52 -7.04
CA VAL A 65 -2.55 5.36 -6.03
C VAL A 65 -2.12 4.39 -4.94
N GLY A 66 -1.36 3.35 -5.28
CA GLY A 66 -0.74 2.46 -4.29
C GLY A 66 0.23 3.22 -3.37
N PHE A 67 0.98 4.17 -3.92
CA PHE A 67 1.91 5.02 -3.17
C PHE A 67 1.19 6.05 -2.30
N ASN A 68 0.25 6.77 -2.91
CA ASN A 68 -0.55 7.83 -2.30
C ASN A 68 -1.86 7.25 -1.78
N CYS A 69 -1.77 6.14 -1.06
CA CYS A 69 -2.91 5.63 -0.33
C CYS A 69 -2.97 6.31 1.04
N ALA A 70 -4.02 6.01 1.80
CA ALA A 70 -4.28 6.65 3.08
C ALA A 70 -3.09 6.63 4.07
N TYR A 71 -2.09 5.74 3.92
CA TYR A 71 -0.86 5.76 4.72
C TYR A 71 -0.13 7.12 4.71
N VAL A 72 -0.30 7.91 3.65
CA VAL A 72 0.25 9.27 3.54
C VAL A 72 -0.13 10.17 4.70
N LEU A 73 -1.28 9.91 5.31
CA LEU A 73 -1.81 10.63 6.48
C LEU A 73 -0.99 10.42 7.76
N SER A 74 -0.08 9.46 7.79
CA SER A 74 0.80 9.19 8.94
C SER A 74 2.27 9.56 8.68
N PHE A 75 2.65 9.86 7.44
CA PHE A 75 4.05 10.01 7.06
C PHE A 75 4.73 11.25 7.62
N SER A 76 4.01 12.36 7.82
CA SER A 76 4.56 13.53 8.52
C SER A 76 5.08 13.18 9.92
N ASN A 77 4.35 12.33 10.65
CA ASN A 77 4.77 11.87 11.98
C ASN A 77 5.81 10.75 11.91
N LEU A 78 5.65 9.77 11.02
CA LEU A 78 6.54 8.61 10.96
C LEU A 78 7.92 8.91 10.36
N MET A 79 7.99 9.87 9.43
CA MET A 79 9.20 10.14 8.65
C MET A 79 9.84 11.47 9.04
N MET A 80 9.07 12.56 9.04
CA MET A 80 9.63 13.91 9.23
C MET A 80 9.87 14.26 10.70
N ALA A 81 8.95 13.93 11.61
CA ALA A 81 9.10 14.29 13.04
C ALA A 81 10.36 13.68 13.72
N PRO A 82 10.75 12.42 13.47
CA PRO A 82 11.93 11.84 14.10
C PRO A 82 13.26 12.29 13.47
N LEU A 83 13.25 12.65 12.18
CA LEU A 83 14.45 13.10 11.45
C LEU A 83 14.64 14.62 11.49
N GLY A 84 13.57 15.39 11.68
CA GLY A 84 13.57 16.83 11.51
C GLY A 84 13.70 17.27 10.05
N TRP A 85 13.86 18.57 9.81
CA TRP A 85 13.87 19.15 8.47
C TRP A 85 15.03 18.69 7.59
N GLY A 86 16.26 18.89 8.06
CA GLY A 86 17.46 18.63 7.26
C GLY A 86 17.59 17.16 6.88
N TRP A 87 17.62 16.28 7.89
CA TRP A 87 17.72 14.83 7.66
C TRP A 87 16.45 14.25 7.03
N GLY A 88 15.26 14.76 7.35
CA GLY A 88 14.01 14.29 6.77
C GLY A 88 13.98 14.49 5.26
N ILE A 89 14.26 15.69 4.77
CA ILE A 89 14.32 15.98 3.32
C ILE A 89 15.46 15.21 2.66
N ALA A 90 16.66 15.18 3.27
CA ALA A 90 17.79 14.46 2.72
C ALA A 90 17.50 12.96 2.55
N CYS A 91 16.91 12.31 3.57
CA CYS A 91 16.54 10.90 3.51
C CYS A 91 15.41 10.64 2.50
N LEU A 92 14.38 11.49 2.45
CA LEU A 92 13.30 11.34 1.46
C LEU A 92 13.85 11.38 0.03
N LEU A 93 14.71 12.34 -0.29
CA LEU A 93 15.30 12.48 -1.62
C LEU A 93 16.31 11.35 -1.94
N PHE A 94 17.22 11.06 -1.01
CA PHE A 94 18.25 10.05 -1.24
C PHE A 94 17.67 8.65 -1.36
N ILE A 95 16.82 8.24 -0.41
CA ILE A 95 16.16 6.92 -0.44
C ILE A 95 15.19 6.85 -1.62
N GLY A 96 14.45 7.92 -1.90
CA GLY A 96 13.57 8.00 -3.08
C GLY A 96 14.32 7.77 -4.39
N ALA A 97 15.45 8.46 -4.59
CA ALA A 97 16.28 8.29 -5.79
C ALA A 97 16.91 6.89 -5.88
N ALA A 98 17.40 6.36 -4.75
CA ALA A 98 17.95 5.00 -4.68
C ALA A 98 16.87 3.94 -4.99
N SER A 99 15.67 4.08 -4.43
CA SER A 99 14.53 3.19 -4.70
C SER A 99 14.06 3.30 -6.15
N TRP A 100 13.99 4.51 -6.72
CA TRP A 100 13.68 4.67 -8.15
C TRP A 100 14.68 3.93 -9.03
N TYR A 101 15.97 4.12 -8.78
CA TYR A 101 17.03 3.47 -9.54
C TYR A 101 17.01 1.95 -9.37
N ALA A 102 16.81 1.45 -8.14
CA ALA A 102 16.67 0.02 -7.87
C ALA A 102 15.47 -0.60 -8.61
N ASN A 103 14.31 0.05 -8.58
CA ASN A 103 13.13 -0.42 -9.31
C ASN A 103 13.31 -0.31 -10.83
N TRP A 104 14.04 0.69 -11.32
CA TRP A 104 14.36 0.83 -12.75
C TRP A 104 15.28 -0.29 -13.27
N LEU A 105 16.25 -0.72 -12.44
CA LEU A 105 17.10 -1.88 -12.69
C LEU A 105 16.30 -3.18 -12.62
N LEU A 106 15.50 -3.36 -11.56
CA LEU A 106 14.66 -4.55 -11.39
C LEU A 106 13.69 -4.73 -12.56
N ALA A 107 13.14 -3.64 -13.09
CA ALA A 107 12.29 -3.70 -14.27
C ALA A 107 13.01 -4.19 -15.53
N GLY A 108 14.34 -4.00 -15.61
CA GLY A 108 15.18 -4.52 -16.69
C GLY A 108 15.42 -6.03 -16.61
N LEU A 109 15.29 -6.63 -15.43
CA LEU A 109 15.52 -8.06 -15.17
C LEU A 109 14.31 -8.95 -15.51
N HIS A 110 13.35 -8.43 -16.28
CA HIS A 110 12.13 -9.15 -16.66
C HIS A 110 12.41 -10.39 -17.52
N VAL A 111 13.46 -10.33 -18.33
CA VAL A 111 13.91 -11.44 -19.16
C VAL A 111 15.41 -11.62 -18.94
N ILE A 112 15.81 -12.78 -18.43
CA ILE A 112 17.22 -13.18 -18.28
C ILE A 112 17.38 -14.51 -19.02
N ASP A 113 18.40 -14.62 -19.87
CA ASP A 113 18.70 -15.82 -20.67
C ASP A 113 17.51 -16.35 -21.48
N GLY A 114 16.66 -15.44 -21.98
CA GLY A 114 15.46 -15.79 -22.74
C GLY A 114 14.27 -16.27 -21.89
N GLN A 115 14.43 -16.42 -20.57
CA GLN A 115 13.36 -16.79 -19.64
C GLN A 115 12.69 -15.55 -19.07
N ARG A 116 11.35 -15.52 -19.11
CA ARG A 116 10.53 -14.45 -18.52
C ARG A 116 10.26 -14.76 -17.05
N PHE A 117 10.66 -13.88 -16.15
CA PHE A 117 10.35 -13.99 -14.73
C PHE A 117 9.10 -13.19 -14.38
N ILE A 118 8.10 -13.88 -13.84
CA ILE A 118 6.82 -13.29 -13.42
C ILE A 118 6.83 -12.94 -11.93
N ARG A 119 7.49 -13.76 -11.11
CA ARG A 119 7.50 -13.62 -9.64
C ARG A 119 8.87 -13.21 -9.14
N TYR A 120 8.91 -12.34 -8.15
CA TYR A 120 10.16 -11.81 -7.62
C TYR A 120 11.02 -12.90 -6.97
N ARG A 121 10.41 -13.83 -6.20
CA ARG A 121 11.12 -14.99 -5.63
C ARG A 121 11.75 -15.90 -6.67
N ASP A 122 11.12 -16.08 -7.84
CA ASP A 122 11.63 -16.94 -8.91
C ASP A 122 12.88 -16.31 -9.53
N LEU A 123 12.84 -14.99 -9.76
CA LEU A 123 14.00 -14.21 -10.20
C LEU A 123 15.17 -14.31 -9.20
N MET A 124 14.89 -14.12 -7.91
CA MET A 124 15.92 -14.19 -6.87
C MET A 124 16.49 -15.61 -6.72
N GLY A 125 15.64 -16.62 -6.88
CA GLY A 125 16.05 -18.03 -6.87
C GLY A 125 16.93 -18.42 -8.05
N PHE A 126 16.63 -17.89 -9.24
CA PHE A 126 17.43 -18.13 -10.44
C PHE A 126 18.82 -17.49 -10.35
N VAL A 127 18.91 -16.23 -9.92
CA VAL A 127 20.19 -15.49 -9.90
C VAL A 127 21.06 -15.86 -8.70
N PHE A 128 20.48 -16.04 -7.52
CA PHE A 128 21.23 -16.21 -6.25
C PHE A 128 21.04 -17.58 -5.60
N GLY A 129 20.27 -18.48 -6.23
CA GLY A 129 20.04 -19.83 -5.77
C GLY A 129 18.88 -20.00 -4.79
N ARG A 130 18.62 -21.27 -4.44
CA ARG A 130 17.43 -21.70 -3.68
C ARG A 130 17.28 -21.07 -2.28
N LYS A 131 18.38 -20.66 -1.63
CA LYS A 131 18.31 -19.96 -0.33
C LYS A 131 17.63 -18.60 -0.46
N MET A 132 17.99 -17.82 -1.48
CA MET A 132 17.41 -16.51 -1.71
C MET A 132 15.95 -16.59 -2.15
N TYR A 133 15.55 -17.65 -2.86
CA TYR A 133 14.14 -17.92 -3.13
C TYR A 133 13.28 -17.93 -1.86
N TYR A 134 13.66 -18.72 -0.84
CA TYR A 134 12.90 -18.85 0.39
C TYR A 134 12.97 -17.59 1.26
N ILE A 135 14.11 -16.89 1.27
CA ILE A 135 14.25 -15.62 1.99
C ILE A 135 13.34 -14.56 1.37
N THR A 136 13.39 -14.37 0.05
CA THR A 136 12.51 -13.43 -0.65
C THR A 136 11.05 -13.80 -0.44
N TRP A 137 10.71 -15.08 -0.51
CA TRP A 137 9.35 -15.54 -0.24
C TRP A 137 8.88 -15.14 1.16
N PHE A 138 9.66 -15.45 2.18
CA PHE A 138 9.30 -15.13 3.57
C PHE A 138 9.17 -13.63 3.82
N LEU A 139 10.12 -12.83 3.31
CA LEU A 139 10.10 -11.38 3.48
C LEU A 139 8.92 -10.73 2.75
N GLN A 140 8.67 -11.12 1.49
CA GLN A 140 7.55 -10.61 0.69
C GLN A 140 6.22 -10.96 1.35
N PHE A 141 6.08 -12.18 1.88
CA PHE A 141 4.88 -12.61 2.61
C PHE A 141 4.63 -11.78 3.87
N ILE A 142 5.66 -11.56 4.68
CA ILE A 142 5.53 -10.73 5.90
C ILE A 142 5.16 -9.30 5.55
N THR A 143 5.80 -8.70 4.54
CA THR A 143 5.49 -7.32 4.12
C THR A 143 4.04 -7.19 3.66
N LEU A 144 3.52 -8.18 2.93
CA LEU A 144 2.12 -8.19 2.50
C LEU A 144 1.17 -8.30 3.69
N ILE A 145 1.44 -9.17 4.66
CA ILE A 145 0.62 -9.27 5.89
C ILE A 145 0.64 -7.96 6.66
N LEU A 146 1.81 -7.36 6.87
CA LEU A 146 1.94 -6.10 7.60
C LEU A 146 1.22 -4.95 6.88
N GLY A 147 1.32 -4.89 5.55
CA GLY A 147 0.59 -3.92 4.72
C GLY A 147 -0.92 -4.08 4.88
N ASN A 148 -1.43 -5.33 4.84
CA ASN A 148 -2.85 -5.59 5.04
C ASN A 148 -3.31 -5.20 6.46
N MET A 149 -2.51 -5.47 7.49
CA MET A 149 -2.83 -5.09 8.87
C MET A 149 -2.89 -3.57 9.05
N GLY A 150 -1.96 -2.82 8.45
CA GLY A 150 -1.94 -1.38 8.58
C GLY A 150 -3.12 -0.70 7.87
N PHE A 151 -3.60 -1.23 6.74
CA PHE A 151 -4.80 -0.71 6.07
C PHE A 151 -6.07 -0.91 6.91
N ILE A 152 -6.17 -2.03 7.63
CA ILE A 152 -7.29 -2.27 8.57
C ILE A 152 -7.20 -1.29 9.76
N LEU A 153 -6.00 -1.10 10.33
CA LEU A 153 -5.77 -0.14 11.42
C LEU A 153 -6.17 1.28 11.01
N LEU A 154 -5.74 1.68 9.82
CA LEU A 154 -5.95 3.01 9.28
C LEU A 154 -7.42 3.26 8.92
N GLY A 155 -8.10 2.29 8.31
CA GLY A 155 -9.55 2.37 8.09
C GLY A 155 -10.33 2.48 9.40
N GLY A 156 -9.89 1.75 10.44
CA GLY A 156 -10.47 1.88 11.78
C GLY A 156 -10.27 3.28 12.39
N ARG A 157 -9.11 3.91 12.16
CA ARG A 157 -8.86 5.32 12.58
C ARG A 157 -9.75 6.30 11.81
N ALA A 158 -9.91 6.10 10.51
CA ALA A 158 -10.79 6.93 9.68
C ALA A 158 -12.26 6.85 10.12
N LEU A 159 -12.80 5.64 10.32
CA LEU A 159 -14.16 5.45 10.82
C LEU A 159 -14.36 6.05 12.22
N LYS A 160 -13.37 5.88 13.10
CA LYS A 160 -13.42 6.48 14.44
C LYS A 160 -13.47 8.00 14.37
N ALA A 161 -12.70 8.62 13.47
CA ALA A 161 -12.70 10.06 13.28
C ALA A 161 -14.07 10.55 12.76
N ILE A 162 -14.66 9.86 11.79
CA ILE A 162 -16.02 10.16 11.30
C ILE A 162 -17.03 10.08 12.43
N HIS A 163 -17.02 8.99 13.21
CA HIS A 163 -17.94 8.80 14.33
C HIS A 163 -17.80 9.87 15.40
N ALA A 164 -16.59 10.35 15.67
CA ALA A 164 -16.33 11.40 16.64
C ALA A 164 -16.98 12.75 16.26
N GLU A 165 -17.11 13.05 14.96
CA GLU A 165 -17.78 14.27 14.50
C GLU A 165 -19.31 14.22 14.67
N PHE A 166 -19.92 13.03 14.53
CA PHE A 166 -21.37 12.86 14.69
C PHE A 166 -21.81 12.57 16.13
N SER A 167 -20.91 12.04 16.95
CA SER A 167 -21.21 11.70 18.34
C SER A 167 -20.89 12.86 19.27
N SER A 168 -21.94 13.53 19.75
CA SER A 168 -21.89 14.51 20.85
C SER A 168 -21.65 13.88 22.24
N SER A 169 -21.40 12.57 22.30
CA SER A 169 -21.29 11.81 23.55
C SER A 169 -19.88 11.82 24.14
N HIS A 170 -19.80 12.11 25.45
CA HIS A 170 -18.59 12.21 26.28
C HIS A 170 -17.79 10.91 26.48
N SER A 171 -18.14 9.79 25.82
CA SER A 171 -17.41 8.52 25.97
C SER A 171 -16.63 8.14 24.72
N PRO A 172 -15.28 8.08 24.78
CA PRO A 172 -14.47 7.71 23.63
C PRO A 172 -14.69 6.24 23.25
N ALA A 173 -15.31 6.01 22.09
CA ALA A 173 -15.50 4.67 21.55
C ALA A 173 -14.13 3.96 21.32
N ARG A 174 -14.06 2.68 21.71
CA ARG A 174 -12.83 1.88 21.57
C ARG A 174 -12.51 1.67 20.09
N LEU A 175 -11.26 1.95 19.71
CA LEU A 175 -10.76 1.79 18.34
C LEU A 175 -10.95 0.36 17.80
N GLN A 176 -10.92 -0.64 18.69
CA GLN A 176 -11.08 -2.06 18.36
C GLN A 176 -12.41 -2.35 17.62
N TRP A 177 -13.50 -1.68 17.97
CA TRP A 177 -14.79 -1.86 17.29
C TRP A 177 -14.75 -1.38 15.83
N PHE A 178 -14.09 -0.24 15.57
CA PHE A 178 -13.93 0.29 14.21
C PHE A 178 -12.94 -0.53 13.37
N ILE A 179 -11.91 -1.11 14.00
CA ILE A 179 -11.00 -2.06 13.36
C ILE A 179 -11.78 -3.30 12.92
N ALA A 180 -12.60 -3.88 13.80
CA ALA A 180 -13.42 -5.04 13.48
C ALA A 180 -14.42 -4.73 12.34
N ALA A 181 -15.10 -3.59 12.40
CA ALA A 181 -16.00 -3.13 11.34
C ALA A 181 -15.28 -2.94 9.99
N THR A 182 -14.09 -2.32 10.01
CA THR A 182 -13.25 -2.16 8.81
C THR A 182 -12.88 -3.52 8.21
N GLY A 183 -12.43 -4.46 9.04
CA GLY A 183 -12.10 -5.81 8.61
C GLY A 183 -13.29 -6.53 7.96
N PHE A 184 -14.50 -6.37 8.53
CA PHE A 184 -15.72 -6.91 7.96
C PHE A 184 -16.05 -6.29 6.59
N VAL A 185 -15.96 -4.96 6.46
CA VAL A 185 -16.20 -4.27 5.18
C VAL A 185 -15.19 -4.71 4.11
N TYR A 186 -13.91 -4.83 4.47
CA TYR A 186 -12.87 -5.28 3.54
C TYR A 186 -13.12 -6.73 3.11
N PHE A 187 -13.52 -7.59 4.04
CA PHE A 187 -13.88 -8.96 3.75
C PHE A 187 -15.09 -9.04 2.81
N ALA A 188 -16.15 -8.30 3.10
CA ALA A 188 -17.35 -8.25 2.26
C ALA A 188 -17.00 -7.75 0.85
N PHE A 189 -16.22 -6.68 0.73
CA PHE A 189 -15.79 -6.16 -0.57
C PHE A 189 -14.97 -7.18 -1.36
N ALA A 190 -14.04 -7.87 -0.70
CA ALA A 190 -13.25 -8.93 -1.33
C ALA A 190 -14.10 -10.12 -1.79
N TYR A 191 -15.15 -10.46 -1.05
CA TYR A 191 -16.08 -11.51 -1.42
C TYR A 191 -16.94 -11.14 -2.64
N PHE A 192 -17.45 -9.90 -2.71
CA PHE A 192 -18.31 -9.45 -3.82
C PHE A 192 -17.53 -9.07 -5.09
N VAL A 193 -16.26 -8.69 -4.97
CA VAL A 193 -15.41 -8.29 -6.10
C VAL A 193 -14.20 -9.22 -6.17
N PRO A 194 -14.35 -10.53 -6.49
CA PRO A 194 -13.22 -11.47 -6.44
C PRO A 194 -12.26 -11.32 -7.63
N THR A 195 -12.68 -10.68 -8.73
CA THR A 195 -11.91 -10.65 -9.99
C THR A 195 -11.15 -9.34 -10.20
N ILE A 196 -9.88 -9.45 -10.59
CA ILE A 196 -8.99 -8.33 -10.94
C ILE A 196 -9.55 -7.50 -12.11
N SER A 197 -10.28 -8.11 -13.05
CA SER A 197 -10.92 -7.41 -14.16
C SER A 197 -11.95 -6.37 -13.66
N ALA A 198 -12.72 -6.71 -12.62
CA ALA A 198 -13.66 -5.78 -11.99
C ALA A 198 -12.92 -4.63 -11.28
N MET A 199 -11.74 -4.89 -10.71
CA MET A 199 -10.90 -3.87 -10.06
C MET A 199 -10.40 -2.78 -11.01
N ARG A 200 -10.30 -3.07 -12.31
CA ARG A 200 -9.89 -2.06 -13.31
C ARG A 200 -10.80 -0.83 -13.31
N ASN A 201 -12.10 -1.01 -13.09
CA ASN A 201 -13.07 0.08 -13.02
C ASN A 201 -12.99 0.82 -11.66
N TRP A 202 -12.67 0.11 -10.58
CA TRP A 202 -12.49 0.70 -9.26
C TRP A 202 -11.20 1.51 -9.12
N LEU A 203 -10.18 1.22 -9.93
CA LEU A 203 -8.90 1.91 -9.87
C LEU A 203 -9.01 3.41 -10.21
N ALA A 204 -9.77 3.76 -11.26
CA ALA A 204 -9.99 5.16 -11.62
C ALA A 204 -10.77 5.91 -10.52
N THR A 205 -11.75 5.25 -9.92
CA THR A 205 -12.51 5.80 -8.79
C THR A 205 -11.62 6.02 -7.58
N SER A 206 -10.77 5.04 -7.24
CA SER A 206 -9.79 5.15 -6.15
C SER A 206 -8.79 6.30 -6.39
N ALA A 207 -8.30 6.45 -7.62
CA ALA A 207 -7.45 7.58 -7.99
C ALA A 207 -8.13 8.93 -7.78
N ALA A 208 -9.40 9.06 -8.19
CA ALA A 208 -10.17 10.27 -7.98
C ALA A 208 -10.39 10.58 -6.48
N LEU A 209 -10.68 9.54 -5.68
CA LEU A 209 -10.81 9.67 -4.22
C LEU A 209 -9.49 10.09 -3.57
N THR A 210 -8.36 9.51 -3.98
CA THR A 210 -7.01 9.90 -3.55
C THR A 210 -6.76 11.38 -3.79
N VAL A 211 -6.91 11.82 -5.04
CA VAL A 211 -6.67 13.22 -5.42
C VAL A 211 -7.61 14.16 -4.65
N ALA A 212 -8.88 13.80 -4.49
CA ALA A 212 -9.85 14.62 -3.78
C ALA A 212 -9.46 14.83 -2.31
N TYR A 213 -9.07 13.77 -1.60
CA TYR A 213 -8.70 13.90 -0.19
C TYR A 213 -7.32 14.56 -0.04
N ASP A 214 -6.36 14.31 -0.93
CA ASP A 214 -5.05 14.94 -0.91
C ASP A 214 -5.15 16.46 -1.10
N VAL A 215 -5.96 16.92 -2.06
CA VAL A 215 -6.20 18.35 -2.29
C VAL A 215 -6.89 18.98 -1.08
N ALA A 216 -7.95 18.36 -0.55
CA ALA A 216 -8.64 18.86 0.63
C ALA A 216 -7.70 18.94 1.84
N LEU A 217 -6.87 17.93 2.04
CA LEU A 217 -5.87 17.87 3.10
C LEU A 217 -4.84 19.00 2.96
N ILE A 218 -4.25 19.16 1.79
CA ILE A 218 -3.24 20.21 1.54
C ILE A 218 -3.83 21.61 1.80
N VAL A 219 -5.08 21.87 1.36
CA VAL A 219 -5.74 23.16 1.61
C VAL A 219 -5.87 23.45 3.11
N ILE A 220 -6.28 22.46 3.91
CA ILE A 220 -6.40 22.63 5.36
C ILE A 220 -5.02 22.77 6.01
N LEU A 221 -4.03 21.97 5.59
CA LEU A 221 -2.66 22.07 6.11
C LEU A 221 -2.04 23.45 5.86
N ILE A 222 -2.29 24.05 4.68
CA ILE A 222 -1.82 25.41 4.37
C ILE A 222 -2.49 26.43 5.30
N LYS A 223 -3.79 26.31 5.54
CA LYS A 223 -4.53 27.17 6.46
C LYS A 223 -3.99 27.04 7.89
N ASP A 224 -3.88 25.82 8.39
CA ASP A 224 -3.40 25.51 9.73
C ASP A 224 -1.97 25.96 9.95
N GLY A 225 -1.10 25.69 8.98
CA GLY A 225 0.29 26.13 9.05
C GLY A 225 0.46 27.64 8.96
N LYS A 226 -0.46 28.39 8.35
CA LYS A 226 -0.45 29.87 8.41
C LYS A 226 -0.98 30.39 9.74
N SER A 227 -1.95 29.72 10.33
CA SER A 227 -2.57 30.11 11.60
C SER A 227 -1.70 29.77 12.81
N ASN A 228 -0.95 28.67 12.74
CA ASN A 228 -0.11 28.20 13.83
C ASN A 228 1.21 28.98 13.87
N LYS A 229 1.35 29.90 14.84
CA LYS A 229 2.55 30.74 15.01
C LYS A 229 3.62 30.12 15.92
N GLN A 230 3.27 29.10 16.71
CA GLN A 230 4.19 28.40 17.60
C GLN A 230 4.47 27.01 17.05
N LYS A 231 5.49 26.91 16.21
CA LYS A 231 5.92 25.65 15.60
C LYS A 231 7.29 25.28 16.12
N ASP A 232 7.36 24.15 16.80
CA ASP A 232 8.63 23.57 17.21
C ASP A 232 9.07 22.50 16.22
N TYR A 233 10.30 22.60 15.74
CA TYR A 233 10.89 21.65 14.80
C TYR A 233 12.08 20.89 15.40
N ASN A 234 12.30 21.03 16.71
CA ASN A 234 13.30 20.26 17.41
C ASN A 234 12.86 18.81 17.53
N VAL A 235 13.82 17.91 17.33
CA VAL A 235 13.61 16.49 17.62
C VAL A 235 13.72 16.28 19.12
N HIS A 236 12.63 15.85 19.74
CA HIS A 236 12.52 15.63 21.18
C HIS A 236 12.89 14.19 21.57
N GLY A 237 13.18 13.98 22.86
CA GLY A 237 13.51 12.68 23.43
C GLY A 237 14.97 12.55 23.85
N THR A 238 15.26 11.44 24.51
CA THR A 238 16.61 11.00 24.87
C THR A 238 17.44 10.68 23.63
N GLN A 239 18.77 10.60 23.76
CA GLN A 239 19.64 10.24 22.63
C GLN A 239 19.27 8.88 22.03
N ALA A 240 18.91 7.90 22.86
CA ALA A 240 18.47 6.59 22.39
C ALA A 240 17.16 6.69 21.57
N GLU A 241 16.16 7.41 22.07
CA GLU A 241 14.88 7.59 21.36
C GLU A 241 15.06 8.30 20.02
N LYS A 242 15.95 9.29 19.94
CA LYS A 242 16.29 9.97 18.68
C LYS A 242 16.89 9.00 17.66
N VAL A 243 17.83 8.16 18.08
CA VAL A 243 18.48 7.18 17.21
C VAL A 243 17.47 6.13 16.73
N PHE A 244 16.68 5.54 17.63
CA PHE A 244 15.67 4.56 17.26
C PHE A 244 14.55 5.17 16.40
N GLY A 245 14.15 6.41 16.69
CA GLY A 245 13.21 7.17 15.88
C GLY A 245 13.72 7.43 14.47
N ALA A 246 15.00 7.81 14.32
CA ALA A 246 15.63 8.02 13.03
C ALA A 246 15.71 6.71 12.21
N PHE A 247 16.11 5.59 12.83
CA PHE A 247 16.10 4.28 12.16
C PHE A 247 14.69 3.86 11.74
N GLY A 248 13.68 4.08 12.60
CA GLY A 248 12.29 3.83 12.29
C GLY A 248 11.79 4.67 11.11
N ALA A 249 12.15 5.95 11.06
CA ALA A 249 11.81 6.86 9.96
C ALA A 249 12.47 6.44 8.64
N ILE A 250 13.76 6.11 8.66
CA ILE A 250 14.48 5.61 7.47
C ILE A 250 13.85 4.32 6.95
N ALA A 251 13.51 3.38 7.86
CA ALA A 251 12.84 2.14 7.49
C ALA A 251 11.45 2.40 6.90
N ALA A 252 10.67 3.33 7.47
CA ALA A 252 9.37 3.72 6.93
C ALA A 252 9.50 4.31 5.51
N ILE A 253 10.48 5.20 5.29
CA ILE A 253 10.75 5.76 3.95
C ILE A 253 11.12 4.65 2.97
N LEU A 254 11.99 3.71 3.36
CA LEU A 254 12.42 2.61 2.50
C LEU A 254 11.26 1.69 2.08
N VAL A 255 10.44 1.29 3.07
CA VAL A 255 9.26 0.42 2.84
C VAL A 255 8.23 1.12 1.96
N CYS A 256 7.93 2.39 2.23
CA CYS A 256 6.94 3.11 1.43
C CYS A 256 7.43 3.33 -0.01
N ASN A 257 8.75 3.51 -0.21
CA ASN A 257 9.35 3.65 -1.53
C ASN A 257 9.52 2.33 -2.30
N THR A 258 9.21 1.16 -1.73
CA THR A 258 9.47 -0.15 -2.37
C THR A 258 8.30 -1.11 -2.15
N SER A 259 7.58 -1.47 -3.22
CA SER A 259 6.40 -2.33 -3.10
C SER A 259 6.70 -3.83 -2.95
N GLY A 260 7.90 -4.28 -3.32
CA GLY A 260 8.28 -5.70 -3.31
C GLY A 260 7.45 -6.58 -4.26
N LEU A 261 6.57 -5.99 -5.08
CA LEU A 261 5.67 -6.66 -6.04
C LEU A 261 5.93 -6.19 -7.48
N LEU A 262 7.05 -5.52 -7.71
CA LEU A 262 7.34 -4.88 -8.99
C LEU A 262 7.32 -5.88 -10.16
N PRO A 263 8.00 -7.06 -10.09
CA PRO A 263 7.97 -8.04 -11.18
C PRO A 263 6.57 -8.60 -11.45
N GLU A 264 5.77 -8.83 -10.40
CA GLU A 264 4.41 -9.34 -10.50
C GLU A 264 3.49 -8.32 -11.19
N ILE A 265 3.57 -7.05 -10.79
CA ILE A 265 2.84 -5.96 -11.46
C ILE A 265 3.29 -5.83 -12.91
N GLN A 266 4.60 -5.84 -13.15
CA GLN A 266 5.18 -5.73 -14.47
C GLN A 266 4.74 -6.86 -15.41
N SER A 267 4.46 -8.05 -14.88
CA SER A 267 4.01 -9.18 -15.70
C SER A 267 2.65 -8.95 -16.39
N THR A 268 1.82 -8.04 -15.88
CA THR A 268 0.50 -7.70 -16.45
C THR A 268 0.58 -6.75 -17.66
N LEU A 269 1.68 -6.02 -17.78
CA LEU A 269 1.86 -4.99 -18.80
C LEU A 269 1.95 -5.57 -20.21
N ARG A 270 1.27 -4.91 -21.16
CA ARG A 270 1.44 -5.18 -22.58
C ARG A 270 2.88 -4.90 -23.06
N LYS A 271 3.29 -5.60 -24.10
CA LYS A 271 4.59 -5.39 -24.76
C LYS A 271 4.67 -3.98 -25.39
N PRO A 272 5.85 -3.31 -25.40
CA PRO A 272 7.13 -3.71 -24.78
C PRO A 272 7.14 -3.48 -23.26
N VAL A 273 7.27 -4.58 -22.50
CA VAL A 273 7.03 -4.61 -21.04
C VAL A 273 7.98 -3.69 -20.27
N VAL A 274 9.29 -3.81 -20.49
CA VAL A 274 10.32 -3.05 -19.74
C VAL A 274 10.18 -1.54 -19.96
N SER A 275 9.97 -1.11 -21.21
CA SER A 275 9.81 0.31 -21.53
C SER A 275 8.53 0.89 -20.89
N ASN A 276 7.43 0.14 -20.98
CA ASN A 276 6.16 0.50 -20.35
C ASN A 276 6.29 0.58 -18.83
N MET A 277 6.98 -0.38 -18.19
CA MET A 277 7.19 -0.37 -16.75
C MET A 277 8.06 0.81 -16.30
N ARG A 278 9.12 1.14 -17.06
CA ARG A 278 9.97 2.31 -16.76
C ARG A 278 9.21 3.63 -16.89
N ARG A 279 8.24 3.75 -17.80
CA ARG A 279 7.34 4.92 -17.88
C ARG A 279 6.38 4.99 -16.69
N ALA A 280 5.83 3.86 -16.27
CA ALA A 280 4.98 3.78 -15.08
C ALA A 280 5.78 4.16 -13.81
N LEU A 281 7.02 3.68 -13.69
CA LEU A 281 7.95 4.06 -12.61
C LEU A 281 8.31 5.55 -12.65
N LEU A 282 8.51 6.12 -13.84
CA LEU A 282 8.77 7.56 -13.95
C LEU A 282 7.58 8.36 -13.42
N LEU A 283 6.35 8.00 -13.81
CA LEU A 283 5.13 8.65 -13.30
C LEU A 283 5.03 8.54 -11.77
N GLN A 284 5.32 7.36 -11.23
CA GLN A 284 5.31 7.09 -9.79
C GLN A 284 6.30 7.98 -9.02
N TYR A 285 7.56 7.98 -9.42
CA TYR A 285 8.62 8.70 -8.71
C TYR A 285 8.70 10.20 -9.05
N THR A 286 7.78 10.70 -9.89
CA THR A 286 7.61 12.13 -10.17
C THR A 286 6.31 12.63 -9.57
N ALA A 287 5.17 12.42 -10.25
CA ALA A 287 3.87 12.88 -9.79
C ALA A 287 3.46 12.22 -8.47
N GLY A 288 3.65 10.90 -8.35
CA GLY A 288 3.32 10.17 -7.12
C GLY A 288 4.19 10.62 -5.94
N ALA A 289 5.50 10.74 -6.14
CA ALA A 289 6.42 11.21 -5.12
C ALA A 289 6.18 12.68 -4.73
N ALA A 290 5.80 13.55 -5.67
CA ALA A 290 5.50 14.95 -5.39
C ALA A 290 4.32 15.11 -4.42
N VAL A 291 3.25 14.33 -4.60
CA VAL A 291 2.09 14.34 -3.70
C VAL A 291 2.48 13.79 -2.32
N TYR A 292 3.10 12.61 -2.31
CA TYR A 292 3.58 11.93 -1.10
C TYR A 292 4.53 12.80 -0.25
N TYR A 293 5.59 13.34 -0.86
CA TYR A 293 6.53 14.24 -0.18
C TYR A 293 5.87 15.55 0.19
N GLY A 294 5.00 16.08 -0.69
CA GLY A 294 4.26 17.31 -0.45
C GLY A 294 3.42 17.23 0.82
N ILE A 295 2.62 16.18 0.99
CA ILE A 295 1.79 15.97 2.18
C ILE A 295 2.67 15.74 3.42
N SER A 296 3.71 14.91 3.30
CA SER A 296 4.63 14.61 4.40
C SER A 296 5.29 15.87 4.95
N VAL A 297 5.81 16.71 4.05
CA VAL A 297 6.47 18.00 4.37
C VAL A 297 5.45 19.04 4.83
N ALA A 298 4.29 19.16 4.18
CA ALA A 298 3.26 20.13 4.56
C ALA A 298 2.69 19.86 5.95
N GLY A 299 2.45 18.59 6.30
CA GLY A 299 1.98 18.21 7.64
C GLY A 299 3.01 18.51 8.71
N TYR A 300 4.29 18.22 8.45
CA TYR A 300 5.37 18.57 9.37
C TYR A 300 5.55 20.09 9.47
N TRP A 301 5.43 20.83 8.37
CA TRP A 301 5.43 22.29 8.37
C TRP A 301 4.26 22.91 9.11
N ALA A 302 3.08 22.28 9.12
CA ALA A 302 1.91 22.82 9.80
C ALA A 302 2.00 22.65 11.33
N TYR A 303 2.48 21.49 11.81
CA TYR A 303 2.40 21.11 13.23
C TYR A 303 3.76 20.87 13.91
N GLY A 304 4.85 20.78 13.17
CA GLY A 304 6.19 20.52 13.70
C GLY A 304 6.30 19.17 14.41
N ALA A 305 7.05 19.13 15.51
CA ALA A 305 7.23 17.95 16.35
C ALA A 305 5.93 17.45 17.00
N ALA A 306 4.90 18.31 17.10
CA ALA A 306 3.59 17.96 17.65
C ALA A 306 2.64 17.35 16.61
N VAL A 307 3.12 17.02 15.41
CA VAL A 307 2.33 16.35 14.39
C VAL A 307 1.83 14.99 14.89
N SER A 308 0.54 14.75 14.76
CA SER A 308 -0.13 13.53 15.21
C SER A 308 0.20 12.34 14.31
N GLU A 309 0.12 11.13 14.88
CA GLU A 309 0.26 9.87 14.12
C GLU A 309 -0.76 9.71 12.98
N TYR A 310 -1.86 10.48 13.02
CA TYR A 310 -2.92 10.47 12.02
C TYR A 310 -3.39 11.89 11.77
N LEU A 311 -2.89 12.50 10.70
CA LEU A 311 -3.03 13.93 10.40
C LEU A 311 -4.49 14.42 10.43
N PRO A 312 -5.49 13.68 9.88
CA PRO A 312 -6.88 14.12 9.94
C PRO A 312 -7.44 14.30 11.35
N GLY A 313 -6.84 13.66 12.36
CA GLY A 313 -7.24 13.84 13.76
C GLY A 313 -6.78 15.16 14.39
N GLN A 314 -5.98 15.97 13.68
CA GLN A 314 -5.42 17.23 14.17
C GLN A 314 -5.80 18.44 13.29
N LEU A 315 -6.54 18.24 12.21
CA LEU A 315 -6.92 19.29 11.27
C LEU A 315 -7.87 20.31 11.90
N SER A 316 -7.58 21.61 11.75
CA SER A 316 -8.45 22.71 12.17
C SER A 316 -9.44 23.08 11.05
N GLY A 317 -10.35 22.15 10.80
CA GLY A 317 -11.36 22.20 9.74
C GLY A 317 -12.80 22.19 10.25
N PRO A 318 -13.77 22.60 9.42
CA PRO A 318 -15.18 22.33 9.72
C PRO A 318 -15.43 20.81 9.70
N SER A 319 -16.34 20.32 10.55
CA SER A 319 -16.64 18.89 10.71
C SER A 319 -16.91 18.15 9.39
N TRP A 320 -17.59 18.81 8.43
CA TRP A 320 -17.86 18.21 7.12
C TRP A 320 -16.58 17.89 6.32
N ALA A 321 -15.52 18.70 6.45
CA ALA A 321 -14.27 18.51 5.73
C ALA A 321 -13.48 17.35 6.33
N THR A 322 -13.46 17.25 7.66
CA THR A 322 -12.90 16.10 8.39
C THR A 322 -13.62 14.81 8.01
N VAL A 323 -14.95 14.81 8.01
CA VAL A 323 -15.75 13.65 7.58
C VAL A 323 -15.45 13.28 6.13
N LEU A 324 -15.38 14.26 5.23
CA LEU A 324 -15.10 14.02 3.81
C LEU A 324 -13.74 13.35 3.63
N ILE A 325 -12.65 13.91 4.18
CA ILE A 325 -11.29 13.38 4.05
C ILE A 325 -11.21 11.95 4.58
N ASN A 326 -11.77 11.70 5.77
CA ASN A 326 -11.74 10.36 6.37
C ASN A 326 -12.60 9.37 5.58
N ALA A 327 -13.76 9.78 5.06
CA ALA A 327 -14.62 8.91 4.26
C ALA A 327 -13.98 8.56 2.92
N THR A 328 -13.41 9.54 2.21
CA THR A 328 -12.70 9.31 0.95
C THR A 328 -11.45 8.46 1.16
N ALA A 329 -10.69 8.68 2.23
CA ALA A 329 -9.52 7.87 2.57
C ALA A 329 -9.92 6.42 2.92
N PHE A 330 -11.03 6.24 3.64
CA PHE A 330 -11.58 4.92 3.95
C PHE A 330 -12.06 4.17 2.69
N LEU A 331 -12.79 4.85 1.80
CA LEU A 331 -13.24 4.25 0.54
C LEU A 331 -12.06 3.88 -0.37
N GLN A 332 -11.05 4.77 -0.44
CA GLN A 332 -9.81 4.53 -1.16
C GLN A 332 -9.05 3.32 -0.59
N SER A 333 -8.97 3.20 0.73
CA SER A 333 -8.26 2.10 1.39
C SER A 333 -8.93 0.74 1.19
N ILE A 334 -10.26 0.67 1.00
CA ILE A 334 -10.94 -0.57 0.57
C ILE A 334 -10.37 -1.08 -0.75
N VAL A 335 -10.26 -0.19 -1.75
CA VAL A 335 -9.74 -0.55 -3.07
C VAL A 335 -8.26 -0.92 -2.99
N SER A 336 -7.44 -0.13 -2.28
CA SER A 336 -6.01 -0.45 -2.10
C SER A 336 -5.77 -1.76 -1.37
N GLN A 337 -6.57 -2.05 -0.33
CA GLN A 337 -6.48 -3.32 0.39
C GLN A 337 -6.82 -4.48 -0.54
N HIS A 338 -7.90 -4.38 -1.30
CA HIS A 338 -8.31 -5.45 -2.19
C HIS A 338 -7.21 -5.80 -3.19
N VAL A 339 -6.57 -4.79 -3.80
CA VAL A 339 -5.39 -4.99 -4.66
C VAL A 339 -4.28 -5.79 -3.94
N HIS A 340 -3.96 -5.42 -2.69
CA HIS A 340 -2.93 -6.13 -1.92
C HIS A 340 -3.33 -7.57 -1.58
N ILE A 341 -4.59 -7.82 -1.26
CA ILE A 341 -5.11 -9.17 -1.02
C ILE A 341 -4.99 -10.00 -2.29
N SER A 342 -5.37 -9.47 -3.45
CA SER A 342 -5.28 -10.21 -4.71
C SER A 342 -3.83 -10.58 -5.08
N TYR A 343 -2.87 -9.70 -4.80
CA TYR A 343 -1.45 -10.03 -4.97
C TYR A 343 -0.95 -11.02 -3.91
N THR A 344 -1.49 -10.97 -2.69
CA THR A 344 -1.17 -11.95 -1.64
C THR A 344 -1.69 -13.34 -2.00
N THR A 345 -2.92 -13.43 -2.52
CA THR A 345 -3.47 -14.69 -3.02
C THR A 345 -2.67 -15.19 -4.21
N PHE A 346 -2.32 -14.33 -5.18
CA PHE A 346 -1.44 -14.68 -6.31
C PHE A 346 -0.07 -15.22 -5.85
N PHE A 347 0.51 -14.56 -4.85
CA PHE A 347 1.77 -14.95 -4.27
C PHE A 347 1.67 -16.29 -3.52
N SER A 348 0.56 -16.55 -2.82
CA SER A 348 0.33 -17.79 -2.07
C SER A 348 -0.14 -18.95 -2.96
N SER A 349 -0.84 -18.65 -4.07
CA SER A 349 -1.29 -19.63 -5.06
C SER A 349 -0.08 -20.11 -5.86
N SER A 350 0.63 -21.07 -5.28
CA SER A 350 1.59 -21.93 -5.97
C SER A 350 1.55 -23.27 -5.26
N PRO A 351 1.40 -24.38 -5.99
CA PRO A 351 1.35 -25.69 -5.37
C PRO A 351 2.69 -25.93 -4.65
N LEU A 352 2.58 -26.37 -3.40
CA LEU A 352 3.60 -27.21 -2.78
C LEU A 352 3.78 -28.44 -3.68
N MET A 353 4.56 -28.33 -4.75
CA MET A 353 5.07 -29.51 -5.44
C MET A 353 6.41 -29.87 -4.80
N ALA A 354 6.29 -30.91 -3.97
CA ALA A 354 7.23 -32.00 -3.71
C ALA A 354 8.60 -31.92 -4.41
#